data_AF-A0A6P0N516-F1
#
_entry.id   AF-A0A6P0N516-F1
#
_cell.length_a   1.000
_cell.length_b   1.000
_cell.length_c   1.000
_cell.angle_alpha   90.00
_cell.angle_beta   90.00
_cell.angle_gamma   90.00
#
_symmetry.space_group_name_H-M   'P 1'
#
loop_
_entity.id
_entity.type
_entity.pdbx_description
1 polymer ?
#
loop_
_entity_poly.entity_id
_entity_poly.type
_entity_poly.pdbx_seq_one_letter_code
_entity_poly.pdbx_strand_id
1 'polypeptide(L)'
;MKILKVLKNGMDFKFAPALKVLCALLVAAQLFLTSATPAIAQPIGPCVVSPQSICTRDLNPCGNPSQCLCPPAYSYDASVGSCMIDDINMADGPGKPVEGKCSIPPQGICTADINVCGQSSICKCPGGTEYSALIGSCVIPLPY
;
A
#
# COMPACT_ATOMS: atom_id res chain seq x y z
N MET A 1 -34.74 74.10 -11.87
CA MET A 1 -33.47 73.56 -12.42
C MET A 1 -32.36 73.67 -11.37
N LYS A 2 -32.25 72.69 -10.46
CA LYS A 2 -31.12 72.56 -9.50
C LYS A 2 -31.10 71.19 -8.78
N ILE A 3 -31.54 70.13 -9.46
CA ILE A 3 -31.50 68.74 -8.94
C ILE A 3 -30.23 68.00 -9.41
N LEU A 4 -29.40 68.61 -10.26
CA LEU A 4 -28.07 68.10 -10.63
C LEU A 4 -26.97 68.87 -9.90
N LYS A 5 -26.79 68.63 -8.59
CA LYS A 5 -25.56 69.01 -7.89
C LYS A 5 -25.29 68.19 -6.62
N VAL A 6 -25.83 66.98 -6.54
CA VAL A 6 -25.50 66.01 -5.48
C VAL A 6 -24.82 64.77 -6.11
N LEU A 7 -23.88 65.01 -7.03
CA LEU A 7 -23.02 63.97 -7.61
C LEU A 7 -21.54 64.32 -7.51
N LYS A 8 -21.17 65.33 -6.72
CA LYS A 8 -19.80 65.85 -6.72
C LYS A 8 -19.33 66.34 -5.36
N ASN A 9 -19.57 65.59 -4.29
CA ASN A 9 -18.85 65.79 -3.03
C ASN A 9 -18.95 64.54 -2.15
N GLY A 10 -17.81 63.90 -1.89
CA GLY A 10 -17.62 63.06 -0.71
C GLY A 10 -17.84 61.55 -0.87
N MET A 11 -17.26 60.92 -1.88
CA MET A 11 -16.96 59.49 -1.83
C MET A 11 -15.45 59.27 -1.87
N ASP A 12 -14.74 59.84 -0.90
CA ASP A 12 -13.38 59.44 -0.55
C ASP A 12 -13.43 58.08 0.17
N PHE A 13 -13.67 57.05 -0.64
CA PHE A 13 -12.83 55.85 -0.75
C PHE A 13 -12.16 55.33 0.53
N LYS A 14 -12.95 54.96 1.55
CA LYS A 14 -12.50 54.05 2.62
C LYS A 14 -12.71 52.55 2.31
N PHE A 15 -13.10 52.21 1.08
CA PHE A 15 -13.31 50.82 0.65
C PHE A 15 -12.03 50.08 0.25
N ALA A 16 -10.97 50.79 -0.13
CA ALA A 16 -9.71 50.19 -0.55
C ALA A 16 -9.01 49.33 0.52
N PRO A 17 -8.90 49.75 1.81
CA PRO A 17 -8.27 48.91 2.82
C PRO A 17 -9.13 47.72 3.23
N ALA A 18 -10.45 47.89 3.37
CA ALA A 18 -11.35 46.82 3.76
C ALA A 18 -11.44 45.70 2.70
N LEU A 19 -11.46 46.07 1.41
CA LEU A 19 -11.45 45.12 0.31
C LEU A 19 -10.12 44.36 0.22
N LYS A 20 -8.99 45.03 0.51
CA LYS A 20 -7.67 44.38 0.59
C LYS A 20 -7.58 43.37 1.74
N VAL A 21 -8.13 43.72 2.90
CA VAL A 21 -8.18 42.81 4.06
C VAL A 21 -9.06 41.58 3.76
N LEU A 22 -10.21 41.79 3.12
CA LEU A 22 -11.10 40.69 2.74
C LEU A 22 -10.46 39.77 1.69
N CYS A 23 -9.79 40.33 0.68
CA CYS A 23 -9.04 39.54 -0.29
C CYS A 23 -7.87 38.78 0.36
N ALA A 24 -7.13 39.40 1.29
CA ALA A 24 -6.05 38.73 2.00
C ALA A 24 -6.56 37.57 2.88
N LEU A 25 -7.71 37.73 3.54
CA LEU A 25 -8.35 36.66 4.32
C LEU A 25 -8.85 35.51 3.43
N LEU A 26 -9.42 35.82 2.27
CA LEU A 26 -9.86 34.81 1.30
C LEU A 26 -8.69 34.01 0.72
N VAL A 27 -7.59 34.67 0.37
CA VAL A 27 -6.36 33.99 -0.12
C VAL A 27 -5.71 33.16 0.98
N ALA A 28 -5.69 33.65 2.22
CA ALA A 28 -5.19 32.88 3.36
C ALA A 28 -6.06 31.63 3.60
N ALA A 29 -7.39 31.76 3.57
CA ALA A 29 -8.32 30.64 3.72
C ALA A 29 -8.15 29.58 2.61
N GLN A 30 -7.85 29.99 1.38
CA GLN A 30 -7.53 29.08 0.28
C GLN A 30 -6.22 28.33 0.51
N LEU A 31 -5.19 29.00 1.04
CA LEU A 31 -3.90 28.37 1.36
C LEU A 31 -4.03 27.29 2.45
N PHE A 32 -4.88 27.50 3.46
CA PHE A 32 -5.12 26.54 4.54
C PHE A 32 -5.87 25.28 4.07
N LEU A 33 -6.69 25.38 3.02
CA LEU A 33 -7.42 24.22 2.47
C LEU A 33 -6.58 23.38 1.52
N THR A 34 -5.52 23.96 0.92
CA THR A 34 -4.63 23.26 -0.02
C THR A 34 -3.37 22.69 0.64
N SER A 35 -3.12 22.98 1.92
CA SER A 35 -1.92 22.51 2.63
C SER A 35 -2.03 21.09 3.17
N ALA A 36 -3.05 20.32 2.79
CA ALA A 36 -3.10 18.90 3.11
C ALA A 36 -1.95 18.22 2.38
N THR A 37 -0.89 17.85 3.11
CA THR A 37 0.16 17.00 2.59
C THR A 37 -0.49 15.69 2.16
N PRO A 38 -0.30 15.22 0.92
CA PRO A 38 -0.72 13.88 0.56
C PRO A 38 -0.03 12.92 1.52
N ALA A 39 -0.81 12.13 2.26
CA ALA A 39 -0.27 11.04 3.05
C ALA A 39 0.21 9.99 2.06
N ILE A 40 1.49 10.07 1.70
CA ILE A 40 2.15 9.03 0.90
C ILE A 40 2.41 7.90 1.88
N ALA A 41 1.64 6.80 1.76
CA ALA A 41 1.91 5.60 2.55
C ALA A 41 3.35 5.17 2.29
N GLN A 42 4.16 5.09 3.35
CA GLN A 42 5.51 4.56 3.21
C GLN A 42 5.41 3.04 3.02
N PRO A 43 6.27 2.45 2.18
CA PRO A 43 6.31 1.00 2.05
C PRO A 43 6.56 0.33 3.41
N ILE A 44 5.97 -0.85 3.59
CA ILE A 44 6.08 -1.63 4.83
C ILE A 44 7.40 -2.38 4.89
N GLY A 45 7.83 -2.96 3.77
CA GLY A 45 9.03 -3.79 3.71
C GLY A 45 9.00 -4.82 2.56
N PRO A 46 9.83 -5.87 2.65
CA PRO A 46 9.90 -6.91 1.62
C PRO A 46 8.63 -7.76 1.60
N CYS A 47 8.34 -8.43 0.49
CA CYS A 47 7.13 -9.25 0.35
C CYS A 47 7.08 -10.47 1.27
N VAL A 48 8.24 -10.92 1.77
CA VAL A 48 8.38 -12.11 2.60
C VAL A 48 9.38 -11.84 3.72
N VAL A 49 9.00 -12.17 4.94
CA VAL A 49 9.87 -12.09 6.12
C VAL A 49 9.82 -13.38 6.93
N SER A 50 10.89 -13.64 7.67
CA SER A 50 10.91 -14.74 8.63
C SER A 50 9.98 -14.44 9.81
N PRO A 51 9.26 -15.45 10.35
CA PRO A 51 8.40 -15.26 11.50
C PRO A 51 9.16 -14.78 12.75
N GLN A 52 8.52 -13.95 13.57
CA GLN A 52 9.13 -13.38 14.77
C GLN A 52 9.04 -14.37 15.94
N SER A 53 9.90 -15.40 15.94
CA SER A 53 10.25 -16.39 16.99
C SER A 53 9.16 -17.12 17.79
N ILE A 54 7.94 -16.59 17.90
CA ILE A 54 6.80 -17.19 18.57
C ILE A 54 6.05 -17.99 17.50
N CYS A 55 6.37 -19.27 17.45
CA CYS A 55 5.70 -20.26 16.62
C CYS A 55 5.16 -21.38 17.50
N THR A 56 4.14 -22.08 17.00
CA THR A 56 3.73 -23.35 17.60
C THR A 56 4.83 -24.39 17.41
N ARG A 57 4.89 -25.38 18.30
CA ARG A 57 5.93 -26.41 18.28
C ARG A 57 5.62 -27.58 17.36
N ASP A 58 4.36 -27.73 16.95
CA ASP A 58 3.92 -28.77 16.03
C ASP A 58 4.37 -28.45 14.61
N LEU A 59 4.51 -29.49 13.79
CA LEU A 59 4.83 -29.35 12.37
C LEU A 59 3.66 -29.86 11.54
N ASN A 60 3.24 -29.05 10.58
CA ASN A 60 2.21 -29.41 9.61
C ASN A 60 2.78 -30.38 8.55
N PRO A 61 1.95 -30.89 7.61
CA PRO A 61 2.42 -31.79 6.54
C PRO A 61 3.54 -31.22 5.66
N CYS A 62 3.64 -29.88 5.57
CA CYS A 62 4.69 -29.18 4.84
C CYS A 62 6.01 -29.09 5.63
N GLY A 63 6.02 -29.50 6.89
CA GLY A 63 7.19 -29.47 7.78
C GLY A 63 7.44 -28.11 8.43
N ASN A 64 6.47 -27.20 8.37
CA ASN A 64 6.53 -25.88 8.98
C ASN A 64 5.68 -25.86 10.26
N PRO A 65 5.94 -24.92 11.19
CA PRO A 65 4.99 -24.64 12.26
C PRO A 65 3.57 -24.44 11.74
N SER A 66 2.55 -24.91 12.47
CA SER A 66 1.17 -24.68 12.03
C SER A 66 0.77 -23.22 12.17
N GLN A 67 1.33 -22.50 13.14
CA GLN A 67 1.09 -21.06 13.32
C GLN A 67 2.37 -20.38 13.80
N CYS A 68 2.60 -19.15 13.32
CA CYS A 68 3.61 -18.24 13.86
C CYS A 68 3.06 -16.82 13.95
N LEU A 69 3.65 -16.03 14.85
CA LEU A 69 3.42 -14.59 14.90
C LEU A 69 4.24 -13.88 13.83
N CYS A 70 3.58 -13.01 13.07
CA CYS A 70 4.19 -12.17 12.06
C CYS A 70 4.24 -10.71 12.52
N PRO A 71 5.16 -9.89 11.97
CA PRO A 71 5.14 -8.45 12.17
C PRO A 71 3.81 -7.84 11.69
N PRO A 72 3.46 -6.62 12.12
CA PRO A 72 2.29 -5.91 11.60
C PRO A 72 2.30 -5.84 10.07
N ALA A 73 1.12 -6.03 9.46
CA ALA A 73 0.88 -6.06 8.02
C ALA A 73 1.48 -7.26 7.26
N TYR A 74 1.78 -8.32 8.00
CA TYR A 74 2.14 -9.62 7.46
C TYR A 74 1.25 -10.73 8.06
N SER A 75 0.91 -11.70 7.24
CA SER A 75 0.18 -12.91 7.62
C SER A 75 1.05 -14.15 7.47
N TYR A 76 0.93 -15.10 8.41
CA TYR A 76 1.67 -16.35 8.36
C TYR A 76 1.03 -17.32 7.36
N ASP A 77 1.80 -17.76 6.37
CA ASP A 77 1.43 -18.87 5.50
C ASP A 77 2.10 -20.15 6.02
N ALA A 78 1.32 -21.07 6.57
CA ALA A 78 1.81 -22.33 7.11
C ALA A 78 2.31 -23.31 6.03
N SER A 79 1.79 -23.22 4.80
CA SER A 79 2.24 -24.05 3.68
C SER A 79 3.68 -23.71 3.30
N VAL A 80 4.04 -22.43 3.44
CA VAL A 80 5.36 -21.90 3.08
C VAL A 80 6.28 -21.75 4.30
N GLY A 81 5.72 -21.57 5.49
CA GLY A 81 6.47 -21.40 6.74
C GLY A 81 7.05 -19.99 6.92
N SER A 82 6.46 -18.99 6.27
CA SER A 82 6.95 -17.61 6.26
C SER A 82 5.82 -16.60 6.41
N CYS A 83 6.18 -15.39 6.79
CA CYS A 83 5.26 -14.26 6.87
C CYS A 83 5.21 -13.53 5.53
N MET A 84 4.03 -13.42 4.94
CA MET A 84 3.77 -12.78 3.66
C MET A 84 3.08 -11.44 3.88
N ILE A 85 3.47 -10.42 3.11
CA ILE A 85 2.83 -9.10 3.20
C ILE A 85 1.34 -9.20 2.82
N ASP A 86 0.48 -8.51 3.57
CA ASP A 86 -0.96 -8.55 3.35
C ASP A 86 -1.39 -7.80 2.08
N ASP A 87 -0.69 -6.70 1.75
CA ASP A 87 -0.89 -5.91 0.54
C ASP A 87 0.43 -5.76 -0.22
N ILE A 88 0.51 -6.43 -1.37
CA ILE A 88 1.66 -6.38 -2.27
C ILE A 88 2.02 -4.95 -2.70
N ASN A 89 1.04 -4.04 -2.81
CA ASN A 89 1.28 -2.66 -3.26
C ASN A 89 2.06 -1.83 -2.22
N MET A 90 2.13 -2.33 -0.98
CA MET A 90 2.87 -1.70 0.10
C MET A 90 4.29 -2.28 0.25
N ALA A 91 4.71 -3.19 -0.63
CA ALA A 91 6.06 -3.73 -0.60
C ALA A 91 7.08 -2.78 -1.23
N ASP A 92 8.33 -2.80 -0.73
CA ASP A 92 9.49 -2.11 -1.34
C ASP A 92 10.68 -3.03 -1.64
N GLY A 93 10.52 -4.32 -1.36
CA GLY A 93 11.60 -5.28 -1.43
C GLY A 93 11.19 -6.58 -2.11
N PRO A 94 12.17 -7.31 -2.67
CA PRO A 94 11.89 -8.55 -3.38
C PRO A 94 11.25 -9.57 -2.45
N GLY A 95 10.37 -10.38 -3.02
CA GLY A 95 10.05 -11.68 -2.49
C GLY A 95 11.27 -12.59 -2.58
N LYS A 96 11.36 -13.57 -1.69
CA LYS A 96 12.32 -14.67 -1.83
C LYS A 96 11.54 -15.94 -2.14
N PRO A 97 11.91 -16.69 -3.19
CA PRO A 97 11.44 -18.05 -3.36
C PRO A 97 11.73 -18.82 -2.07
N VAL A 98 10.67 -19.33 -1.46
CA VAL A 98 10.79 -20.21 -0.31
C VAL A 98 10.67 -21.62 -0.85
N GLU A 99 11.79 -22.34 -0.91
CA GLU A 99 11.76 -23.76 -1.24
C GLU A 99 11.30 -24.56 -0.03
N GLY A 100 10.32 -25.44 -0.21
CA GLY A 100 9.79 -26.25 0.87
C GLY A 100 8.96 -27.42 0.34
N LYS A 101 8.53 -28.33 1.22
CA LYS A 101 7.75 -29.51 0.80
C LYS A 101 6.45 -29.14 0.07
N CYS A 102 5.87 -28.00 0.42
CA CYS A 102 4.63 -27.50 -0.16
C CYS A 102 4.84 -26.28 -1.06
N SER A 103 6.07 -25.96 -1.43
CA SER A 103 6.39 -24.85 -2.33
C SER A 103 7.33 -25.36 -3.41
N ILE A 104 6.80 -25.46 -4.63
CA ILE A 104 7.49 -26.00 -5.79
C ILE A 104 7.60 -24.92 -6.88
N PRO A 105 8.63 -24.98 -7.75
CA PRO A 105 8.76 -24.02 -8.84
C PRO A 105 7.59 -24.15 -9.82
N PRO A 106 7.15 -23.04 -10.46
CA PRO A 106 6.17 -23.09 -11.53
C PRO A 106 6.74 -23.87 -12.73
N GLN A 107 5.95 -24.80 -13.26
CA GLN A 107 6.33 -25.65 -14.40
C GLN A 107 5.64 -25.25 -15.71
N GLY A 108 4.78 -24.23 -15.67
CA GLY A 108 3.95 -23.80 -16.78
C GLY A 108 4.36 -22.45 -17.37
N ILE A 109 3.47 -21.90 -18.19
CA ILE A 109 3.62 -20.56 -18.76
C ILE A 109 3.44 -19.54 -17.64
N CYS A 110 4.39 -18.61 -17.54
CA CYS A 110 4.31 -17.41 -16.72
C CYS A 110 4.10 -16.18 -17.60
N THR A 111 3.49 -15.16 -17.03
CA THR A 111 3.47 -13.84 -17.66
C THR A 111 4.86 -13.21 -17.62
N ALA A 112 5.17 -12.39 -18.62
CA ALA A 112 6.50 -11.79 -18.79
C ALA A 112 6.71 -10.55 -17.91
N ASP A 113 5.64 -9.99 -17.35
CA ASP A 113 5.72 -8.85 -16.42
C ASP A 113 6.31 -9.29 -15.08
N ILE A 114 6.98 -8.35 -14.41
CA ILE A 114 7.60 -8.56 -13.11
C ILE A 114 6.94 -7.61 -12.12
N ASN A 115 6.39 -8.17 -11.04
CA ASN A 115 5.75 -7.42 -9.97
C ASN A 115 6.78 -6.79 -9.02
N VAL A 116 6.30 -6.04 -8.03
CA VAL A 116 7.15 -5.39 -7.02
C VAL A 116 7.98 -6.35 -6.17
N CYS A 117 7.53 -7.60 -6.03
CA CYS A 117 8.27 -8.67 -5.36
C CYS A 117 9.35 -9.31 -6.26
N GLY A 118 9.51 -8.85 -7.51
CA GLY A 118 10.48 -9.40 -8.45
C GLY A 118 10.06 -10.74 -9.07
N GLN A 119 8.78 -11.08 -9.04
CA GLN A 119 8.23 -12.33 -9.57
C GLN A 119 7.27 -12.05 -10.74
N SER A 120 7.01 -13.05 -11.57
CA SER A 120 5.90 -12.97 -12.51
C SER A 120 4.59 -12.70 -11.76
N SER A 121 3.69 -11.89 -12.33
CA SER A 121 2.40 -11.68 -11.67
C SER A 121 1.52 -12.92 -11.69
N ILE A 122 1.61 -13.74 -12.74
CA ILE A 122 0.82 -14.97 -12.90
C ILE A 122 1.69 -16.07 -13.49
N CYS A 123 1.62 -17.27 -12.92
CA CYS A 123 2.15 -18.50 -13.52
C CYS A 123 1.15 -19.64 -13.43
N LYS A 124 1.21 -20.56 -14.41
CA LYS A 124 0.47 -21.82 -14.34
C LYS A 124 1.20 -22.82 -13.44
N CYS A 125 0.46 -23.35 -12.47
CA CYS A 125 0.95 -24.31 -11.49
C CYS A 125 0.52 -25.75 -11.79
N PRO A 126 1.35 -26.75 -11.47
CA PRO A 126 1.01 -28.16 -11.64
C PRO A 126 0.10 -28.68 -10.52
N GLY A 127 -0.63 -29.77 -10.77
CA GLY A 127 -1.15 -30.64 -9.70
C GLY A 127 -2.01 -29.97 -8.62
N GLY A 128 -2.95 -29.09 -8.98
CA GLY A 128 -3.87 -28.46 -8.02
C GLY A 128 -3.21 -27.50 -7.03
N THR A 129 -1.97 -27.06 -7.30
CA THR A 129 -1.27 -26.04 -6.52
C THR A 129 -1.62 -24.64 -6.99
N GLU A 130 -1.45 -23.66 -6.11
CA GLU A 130 -1.80 -22.26 -6.34
C GLU A 130 -0.55 -21.40 -6.47
N TYR A 131 -0.53 -20.50 -7.45
CA TYR A 131 0.60 -19.62 -7.65
C TYR A 131 0.60 -18.48 -6.62
N SER A 132 1.71 -18.30 -5.92
CA SER A 132 1.93 -17.12 -5.08
C SER A 132 2.88 -16.14 -5.77
N ALA A 133 2.32 -15.02 -6.21
CA ALA A 133 3.07 -13.91 -6.81
C ALA A 133 4.04 -13.23 -5.82
N LEU A 134 3.90 -13.48 -4.51
CA LEU A 134 4.79 -12.95 -3.47
C LEU A 134 6.13 -13.70 -3.40
N ILE A 135 6.12 -15.01 -3.64
CA ILE A 135 7.32 -15.87 -3.57
C ILE A 135 7.75 -16.43 -4.92
N GLY A 136 6.92 -16.32 -5.96
CA GLY A 136 7.23 -16.85 -7.29
C GLY A 136 7.14 -18.37 -7.39
N SER A 137 6.41 -19.01 -6.47
CA SER A 137 6.29 -20.47 -6.38
C SER A 137 4.84 -20.92 -6.38
N CYS A 138 4.65 -22.18 -6.73
CA CYS A 138 3.37 -22.88 -6.61
C CYS A 138 3.27 -23.56 -5.25
N VAL A 139 2.21 -23.24 -4.52
CA VAL A 139 1.98 -23.64 -3.14
C VAL A 139 0.89 -24.70 -3.07
N ILE A 140 1.13 -25.76 -2.31
CA ILE A 140 0.09 -26.73 -1.95
C ILE A 140 -0.73 -26.13 -0.82
N PRO A 141 -2.04 -25.82 -1.01
CA PRO A 141 -2.86 -25.30 0.07
C PRO A 141 -3.06 -26.36 1.14
N LEU A 142 -2.87 -25.99 2.41
CA LEU A 142 -3.20 -26.84 3.54
C LEU A 142 -4.72 -26.82 3.81
N PRO A 143 -5.34 -27.98 4.12
CA PRO A 143 -6.71 -28.01 4.58
C PRO A 143 -6.83 -27.30 5.94
N TYR A 144 -7.84 -26.43 6.06
CA TYR A 144 -8.21 -25.73 7.30
C TYR A 144 -8.80 -26.67 8.35
#